data_AF-A0A960R845-F1
#
_entry.id   AF-A0A960R845-F1
#
_cell.length_a   1.000
_cell.length_b   1.000
_cell.length_c   1.000
_cell.angle_alpha   90.00
_cell.angle_beta   90.00
_cell.angle_gamma   90.00
#
_symmetry.space_group_name_H-M   'P 1'
#
loop_
_entity.id
_entity.type
_entity.pdbx_description
1 polymer ?
#
loop_
_entity_poly.entity_id
_entity_poly.type
_entity_poly.pdbx_seq_one_letter_code
_entity_poly.pdbx_strand_id
1 'polypeptide(L)'
;MKDCNKDVSNYHRDRVILNSGQRKQLRERRNANRDRVKKGLAKNDDPLPEEFIIQGSYAAKTTIQEPANAYDIDDGAAFDKEGLRGRQGGHKTALDAKKMVRDAVDNGAFKTPPQVKTNCVRVQYDDGTHVDIPV
;
A
#
# COMPACT_ATOMS: atom_id res chain seq x y z
N MET A 1 6.50 7.19 -46.00
CA MET A 1 6.06 5.98 -45.28
C MET A 1 5.80 6.36 -43.83
N LYS A 2 4.72 5.91 -43.19
CA LYS A 2 4.47 6.18 -41.76
C LYS A 2 5.34 5.28 -40.91
N ASP A 3 5.94 5.82 -39.85
CA ASP A 3 6.73 5.06 -38.88
C ASP A 3 5.83 4.61 -37.72
N CYS A 4 5.10 3.51 -37.94
CA CYS A 4 4.17 2.98 -36.96
C CYS A 4 4.86 2.54 -35.66
N ASN A 5 6.13 2.16 -35.72
CA ASN A 5 6.89 1.78 -34.52
C ASN A 5 7.11 2.98 -33.59
N LYS A 6 7.48 4.13 -34.17
CA LYS A 6 7.60 5.40 -33.42
C LYS A 6 6.27 5.82 -32.82
N ASP A 7 5.17 5.73 -33.58
CA ASP A 7 3.85 6.12 -33.11
C ASP A 7 3.38 5.28 -31.92
N VAL A 8 3.49 3.95 -32.01
CA VAL A 8 3.12 3.02 -30.92
C VAL A 8 4.02 3.22 -29.69
N SER A 9 5.34 3.40 -29.90
CA SER A 9 6.29 3.62 -28.79
C SER A 9 6.00 4.91 -28.04
N ASN A 10 5.72 6.00 -28.76
CA ASN A 10 5.35 7.28 -28.15
C ASN A 10 4.03 7.16 -27.39
N TYR A 11 3.01 6.52 -27.97
CA TYR A 11 1.74 6.31 -27.27
C TYR A 11 1.93 5.49 -25.99
N HIS A 12 2.67 4.39 -26.04
CA HIS A 12 2.96 3.58 -24.86
C HIS A 12 3.68 4.39 -23.77
N ARG A 13 4.70 5.18 -24.14
CA ARG A 13 5.44 6.03 -23.21
C ARG A 13 4.58 7.14 -22.61
N ASP A 14 3.78 7.80 -23.43
CA ASP A 14 3.13 9.06 -23.08
C ASP A 14 1.73 8.85 -22.48
N ARG A 15 1.07 7.73 -22.81
CA ARG A 15 -0.35 7.47 -22.47
C ARG A 15 -0.59 6.18 -21.69
N VAL A 16 0.35 5.22 -21.69
CA VAL A 16 0.16 3.92 -21.03
C VAL A 16 0.97 3.84 -19.75
N ILE A 17 2.29 4.01 -19.79
CA ILE A 17 3.12 3.86 -18.58
C ILE A 17 3.08 5.12 -17.71
N LEU A 18 3.21 4.95 -16.40
CA LEU A 18 3.35 6.08 -15.48
C LEU A 18 4.57 6.95 -15.83
N ASN A 19 4.43 8.25 -15.69
CA ASN A 19 5.56 9.17 -15.75
C ASN A 19 6.35 9.18 -14.43
N SER A 20 7.53 9.83 -14.42
CA SER A 20 8.40 9.88 -13.24
C SER A 20 7.74 10.56 -12.03
N GLY A 21 6.93 11.60 -12.24
CA GLY A 21 6.20 12.30 -11.20
C GLY A 21 5.15 11.41 -10.52
N GLN A 22 4.33 10.72 -11.31
CA GLN A 22 3.35 9.75 -10.80
C GLN A 22 4.04 8.64 -10.00
N ARG A 23 5.11 8.04 -10.54
CA ARG A 23 5.87 7.00 -9.82
C ARG A 23 6.46 7.49 -8.50
N LYS A 24 6.93 8.74 -8.46
CA LYS A 24 7.45 9.38 -7.26
C LYS A 24 6.33 9.56 -6.22
N GLN A 25 5.19 10.11 -6.61
CA GLN A 25 4.04 10.31 -5.74
C GLN A 25 3.54 8.99 -5.11
N LEU A 26 3.39 7.93 -5.92
CA LEU A 26 2.98 6.61 -5.43
C LEU A 26 3.98 6.05 -4.40
N ARG A 27 5.28 6.21 -4.66
CA ARG A 27 6.35 5.79 -3.73
C ARG A 27 6.30 6.56 -2.41
N GLU A 28 6.06 7.86 -2.47
CA GLU A 28 5.94 8.72 -1.29
C GLU A 28 4.73 8.32 -0.43
N ARG A 29 3.58 8.05 -1.05
CA ARG A 29 2.39 7.54 -0.33
C ARG A 29 2.65 6.22 0.36
N ARG A 30 3.23 5.26 -0.37
CA ARG A 30 3.63 3.96 0.18
C ARG A 30 4.55 4.14 1.39
N ASN A 31 5.65 4.88 1.23
CA ASN A 31 6.62 5.10 2.31
C ASN A 31 5.98 5.80 3.51
N ALA A 32 5.12 6.80 3.29
CA ALA A 32 4.41 7.48 4.36
C ALA A 32 3.50 6.53 5.15
N ASN A 33 2.85 5.56 4.50
CA ASN A 33 2.04 4.55 5.20
C ASN A 33 2.91 3.55 5.96
N ARG A 34 4.07 3.12 5.43
CA ARG A 34 5.05 2.33 6.19
C ARG A 34 5.49 3.06 7.47
N ASP A 35 5.78 4.35 7.37
CA ASP A 35 6.17 5.16 8.53
C ASP A 35 5.05 5.31 9.55
N ARG A 36 3.80 5.49 9.10
CA ARG A 36 2.62 5.53 9.97
C ARG A 36 2.45 4.20 10.70
N VAL A 37 2.45 3.08 9.99
CA VAL A 37 2.35 1.73 10.58
C VAL A 37 3.43 1.52 11.65
N LYS A 38 4.70 1.76 11.32
CA LYS A 38 5.81 1.59 12.28
C LYS A 38 5.64 2.45 13.53
N LYS A 39 5.27 3.73 13.36
CA LYS A 39 5.06 4.66 14.48
C LYS A 39 3.86 4.27 15.34
N GLY A 40 2.76 3.86 14.72
CA GLY A 40 1.55 3.44 15.42
C GLY A 40 1.75 2.15 16.22
N LEU A 41 2.40 1.15 15.62
CA LEU A 41 2.72 -0.11 16.31
C LEU A 41 3.64 0.14 17.50
N ALA A 42 4.72 0.90 17.30
CA ALA A 42 5.65 1.26 18.38
C ALA A 42 4.96 2.04 19.51
N LYS A 43 4.03 2.96 19.18
CA LYS A 43 3.25 3.71 20.16
C LYS A 43 2.32 2.81 20.99
N ASN A 44 1.80 1.76 20.38
CA ASN A 44 0.85 0.83 21.00
C ASN A 44 1.54 -0.35 21.70
N ASP A 45 2.88 -0.41 21.69
CA ASP A 45 3.66 -1.56 22.17
C ASP A 45 3.28 -2.88 21.46
N ASP A 46 2.91 -2.78 20.18
CA ASP A 46 2.63 -3.91 19.31
C ASP A 46 3.91 -4.33 18.54
N PRO A 47 4.01 -5.60 18.08
CA PRO A 47 5.14 -6.07 17.29
C PRO A 47 5.32 -5.21 16.03
N LEU A 48 6.56 -4.96 15.65
CA LEU A 48 6.88 -4.35 14.35
C LEU A 48 6.90 -5.42 13.25
N PRO A 49 6.53 -5.07 12.01
CA PRO A 49 6.74 -5.97 10.88
C PRO A 49 8.24 -6.15 10.64
N GLU A 50 8.63 -7.39 10.32
CA GLU A 50 10.00 -7.74 9.92
C GLU A 50 10.36 -7.04 8.60
N GLU A 51 9.41 -7.02 7.67
CA GLU A 51 9.59 -6.38 6.37
C GLU A 51 8.28 -5.87 5.77
N PHE A 52 8.43 -4.98 4.78
CA PHE A 52 7.33 -4.55 3.92
C PHE A 52 7.58 -4.99 2.49
N ILE A 53 6.69 -5.83 1.97
CA ILE A 53 6.82 -6.50 0.69
C ILE A 53 5.84 -5.89 -0.31
N ILE A 54 6.37 -5.22 -1.33
CA ILE A 54 5.53 -4.75 -2.44
C ILE A 54 5.05 -5.93 -3.28
N GLN A 55 3.81 -5.87 -3.73
CA GLN A 55 3.24 -6.86 -4.65
C GLN A 55 2.39 -6.17 -5.74
N GLY A 56 1.69 -6.97 -6.53
CA GLY A 56 0.76 -6.48 -7.53
C GLY A 56 1.41 -5.73 -8.69
N SER A 57 0.59 -4.93 -9.40
CA SER A 57 1.01 -4.23 -10.62
C SER A 57 2.14 -3.25 -10.40
N TYR A 58 2.18 -2.62 -9.20
CA TYR A 58 3.22 -1.66 -8.86
C TYR A 58 4.59 -2.34 -8.72
N ALA A 59 4.64 -3.51 -8.07
CA ALA A 59 5.87 -4.31 -7.98
C ALA A 59 6.30 -4.85 -9.36
N ALA A 60 5.33 -5.31 -10.17
CA ALA A 60 5.58 -5.84 -11.50
C ALA A 60 5.89 -4.76 -12.57
N LYS A 61 5.83 -3.48 -12.21
CA LYS A 61 5.99 -2.32 -13.12
C LYS A 61 4.97 -2.30 -14.28
N THR A 62 3.78 -2.82 -14.03
CA THR A 62 2.66 -2.88 -14.99
C THR A 62 1.52 -1.93 -14.67
N THR A 63 1.64 -1.07 -13.64
CA THR A 63 0.68 0.01 -13.39
C THR A 63 0.62 0.96 -14.59
N ILE A 64 -0.58 1.14 -15.13
CA ILE A 64 -0.86 2.04 -16.25
C ILE A 64 -1.36 3.40 -15.76
N GLN A 65 -1.30 4.43 -16.60
CA GLN A 65 -1.96 5.70 -16.34
C GLN A 65 -3.47 5.50 -16.30
N GLU A 66 -4.10 6.02 -15.25
CA GLU A 66 -5.55 6.02 -15.08
C GLU A 66 -6.06 7.46 -15.27
N PRO A 67 -7.11 7.71 -16.07
CA PRO A 67 -7.65 9.07 -16.27
C PRO A 67 -8.05 9.77 -14.97
N ALA A 68 -8.49 9.01 -13.97
CA ALA A 68 -8.84 9.52 -12.64
C ALA A 68 -7.66 9.56 -11.66
N ASN A 69 -6.45 9.12 -12.07
CA ASN A 69 -5.30 8.87 -11.19
C ASN A 69 -5.63 7.97 -9.97
N ALA A 70 -6.63 7.08 -10.13
CA ALA A 70 -7.03 6.13 -9.12
C ALA A 70 -6.12 4.89 -9.18
N TYR A 71 -4.95 4.99 -8.55
CA TYR A 71 -3.96 3.91 -8.55
C TYR A 71 -4.16 2.95 -7.37
N ASP A 72 -3.74 1.69 -7.58
CA ASP A 72 -3.70 0.66 -6.55
C ASP A 72 -2.24 0.31 -6.22
N ILE A 73 -1.89 0.34 -4.93
CA ILE A 73 -0.57 -0.02 -4.42
C ILE A 73 -0.75 -1.09 -3.36
N ASP A 74 -0.26 -2.30 -3.64
CA ASP A 74 -0.19 -3.36 -2.66
C ASP A 74 1.19 -3.39 -1.97
N ASP A 75 1.21 -3.17 -0.65
CA ASP A 75 2.42 -3.10 0.16
C ASP A 75 2.23 -3.84 1.50
N GLY A 76 2.47 -5.15 1.47
CA GLY A 76 2.22 -6.04 2.61
C GLY A 76 3.17 -5.79 3.78
N ALA A 77 2.67 -5.93 5.00
CA ALA A 77 3.43 -5.90 6.23
C ALA A 77 3.59 -7.33 6.76
N ALA A 78 4.79 -7.89 6.66
CA ALA A 78 5.07 -9.25 7.12
C ALA A 78 5.56 -9.24 8.57
N PHE A 79 4.97 -10.08 9.41
CA PHE A 79 5.29 -10.20 10.83
C PHE A 79 5.84 -11.59 11.14
N ASP A 80 6.75 -11.67 12.10
CA ASP A 80 7.01 -12.95 12.76
C ASP A 80 5.73 -13.41 13.46
N LYS A 81 5.34 -14.65 13.18
CA LYS A 81 4.19 -15.31 13.78
C LYS A 81 4.30 -15.34 15.31
N GLU A 82 5.51 -15.48 15.85
CA GLU A 82 5.75 -15.48 17.30
C GLU A 82 5.54 -14.09 17.91
N GLY A 83 5.85 -13.03 17.16
CA GLY A 83 5.56 -11.64 17.54
C GLY A 83 4.05 -11.33 17.60
N LEU A 84 3.23 -12.08 16.86
CA LEU A 84 1.76 -11.93 16.85
C LEU A 84 1.05 -12.68 17.99
N ARG A 85 1.73 -13.03 19.08
CA ARG A 85 1.05 -13.62 20.26
C ARG A 85 0.31 -12.55 21.06
N GLY A 86 -0.95 -12.83 21.39
CA GLY A 86 -1.76 -12.02 22.30
C GLY A 86 -1.38 -12.25 23.77
N ARG A 87 -1.95 -11.44 24.68
CA ARG A 87 -1.66 -11.50 26.13
C ARG A 87 -1.91 -12.87 26.78
N GLN A 88 -2.81 -13.67 26.21
CA GLN A 88 -3.13 -15.02 26.68
C GLN A 88 -2.26 -16.11 26.04
N GLY A 89 -1.23 -15.73 25.27
CA GLY A 89 -0.24 -16.64 24.68
C GLY A 89 -0.61 -17.26 23.33
N GLY A 90 -1.88 -17.15 22.89
CA GLY A 90 -2.34 -17.57 21.57
C GLY A 90 -2.00 -16.56 20.47
N HIS A 91 -1.81 -17.02 19.22
CA HIS A 91 -1.58 -16.13 18.08
C HIS A 91 -2.82 -15.29 17.74
N LYS A 92 -2.62 -14.03 17.35
CA LYS A 92 -3.65 -13.17 16.78
C LYS A 92 -4.27 -13.85 15.56
N THR A 93 -5.59 -13.73 15.41
CA THR A 93 -6.25 -14.14 14.18
C THR A 93 -5.85 -13.22 13.03
N ALA A 94 -6.06 -13.63 11.77
CA ALA A 94 -5.84 -12.76 10.62
C ALA A 94 -6.65 -11.45 10.70
N LEU A 95 -7.86 -11.51 11.27
CA LEU A 95 -8.67 -10.31 11.50
C LEU A 95 -8.06 -9.39 12.55
N ASP A 96 -7.56 -9.95 13.66
CA ASP A 96 -6.97 -9.15 14.75
C ASP A 96 -5.63 -8.54 14.33
N ALA A 97 -4.82 -9.26 13.55
CA ALA A 97 -3.59 -8.71 12.97
C ALA A 97 -3.89 -7.54 12.02
N LYS A 98 -4.92 -7.67 11.16
CA LYS A 98 -5.36 -6.54 10.32
C LYS A 98 -5.93 -5.37 11.12
N LYS A 99 -6.70 -5.61 12.18
CA LYS A 99 -7.20 -4.53 13.06
C LYS A 99 -6.04 -3.80 13.74
N MET A 100 -5.04 -4.53 14.24
CA MET A 100 -3.82 -3.97 14.81
C MET A 100 -3.11 -3.05 13.80
N VAL A 101 -2.90 -3.50 12.56
CA VAL A 101 -2.29 -2.67 11.52
C VAL A 101 -3.17 -1.49 11.11
N ARG A 102 -4.50 -1.66 11.07
CA ARG A 102 -5.46 -0.56 10.83
C ARG A 102 -5.28 0.53 11.87
N ASP A 103 -5.34 0.14 13.14
CA ASP A 103 -5.30 1.08 14.25
C ASP A 103 -3.90 1.75 14.35
N ALA A 104 -2.84 1.05 13.93
CA ALA A 104 -1.50 1.61 13.85
C ALA A 104 -1.32 2.62 12.68
N VAL A 105 -1.87 2.33 11.49
CA VAL A 105 -1.72 3.24 10.35
C VAL A 105 -2.56 4.50 10.53
N ASP A 106 -3.70 4.42 11.24
CA ASP A 106 -4.60 5.54 11.50
C ASP A 106 -4.08 6.47 12.60
N ASN A 107 -3.46 7.58 12.18
CA ASN A 107 -3.02 8.63 13.09
C ASN A 107 -4.04 9.77 13.25
N GLY A 108 -5.27 9.58 12.79
CA GLY A 108 -6.34 10.59 12.84
C GLY A 108 -6.25 11.69 11.77
N ALA A 109 -5.24 11.65 10.88
CA ALA A 109 -5.07 12.66 9.83
C ALA A 109 -5.83 12.31 8.53
N PHE A 110 -6.40 11.12 8.42
CA PHE A 110 -7.14 10.72 7.22
C PHE A 110 -8.56 11.27 7.23
N LYS A 111 -8.98 11.85 6.11
CA LYS A 111 -10.37 12.27 5.89
C LYS A 111 -11.33 11.07 5.90
N THR A 112 -10.91 9.95 5.32
CA THR A 112 -11.60 8.67 5.42
C THR A 112 -10.70 7.71 6.19
N PRO A 113 -11.15 7.21 7.37
CA PRO A 113 -10.37 6.28 8.16
C PRO A 113 -9.96 5.03 7.36
N PRO A 114 -8.77 4.47 7.61
CA PRO A 114 -8.34 3.20 7.03
C PRO A 114 -9.34 2.07 7.31
N GLN A 115 -9.55 1.19 6.34
CA GLN A 115 -10.60 0.17 6.39
C GLN A 115 -10.01 -1.24 6.40
N VAL A 116 -10.48 -2.10 7.32
CA VAL A 116 -10.19 -3.53 7.27
C VAL A 116 -11.03 -4.16 6.15
N LYS A 117 -10.37 -4.74 5.16
CA LYS A 117 -10.98 -5.54 4.08
C LYS A 117 -10.74 -7.02 4.33
N THR A 118 -11.25 -7.87 3.44
CA THR A 118 -11.09 -9.32 3.53
C THR A 118 -9.63 -9.74 3.56
N ASN A 119 -8.76 -9.12 2.74
CA ASN A 119 -7.36 -9.55 2.58
C ASN A 119 -6.33 -8.50 3.01
N CYS A 120 -6.73 -7.26 3.33
CA CYS A 120 -5.82 -6.16 3.58
C CYS A 120 -6.43 -5.10 4.51
N VAL A 121 -5.60 -4.15 4.92
CA VAL A 121 -6.02 -2.83 5.42
C VAL A 121 -5.87 -1.83 4.28
N ARG A 122 -6.95 -1.14 3.92
CA ARG A 122 -6.96 -0.15 2.82
C ARG A 122 -6.90 1.28 3.34
N VAL A 123 -5.93 2.05 2.85
CA VAL A 123 -5.85 3.51 3.02
C VAL A 123 -6.29 4.19 1.73
N GLN A 124 -7.35 4.99 1.79
CA GLN A 124 -7.92 5.69 0.63
C GLN A 124 -7.45 7.15 0.60
N TYR A 125 -6.98 7.61 -0.57
CA TYR A 125 -6.68 9.02 -0.84
C TYR A 125 -7.80 9.67 -1.65
N ASP A 126 -7.92 10.99 -1.51
CA ASP A 126 -8.97 11.82 -2.13
C ASP A 126 -8.93 11.81 -3.67
N ASP A 127 -7.78 11.52 -4.28
CA ASP A 127 -7.64 11.39 -5.74
C ASP A 127 -7.97 9.99 -6.27
N GLY A 128 -8.61 9.16 -5.45
CA GLY A 128 -9.00 7.80 -5.82
C GLY A 128 -7.89 6.76 -5.65
N THR A 129 -6.63 7.16 -5.45
CA THR A 129 -5.56 6.22 -5.15
C THR A 129 -5.81 5.51 -3.82
N HIS A 130 -5.52 4.21 -3.75
CA HIS A 130 -5.49 3.49 -2.49
C HIS A 130 -4.17 2.74 -2.29
N VAL A 131 -3.81 2.56 -1.02
CA VAL A 131 -2.70 1.70 -0.59
C VAL A 131 -3.30 0.59 0.25
N ASP A 132 -3.14 -0.63 -0.23
CA ASP A 132 -3.55 -1.85 0.43
C ASP A 132 -2.36 -2.48 1.16
N ILE A 133 -2.56 -2.76 2.44
CA ILE A 133 -1.57 -3.34 3.34
C ILE A 133 -2.09 -4.72 3.75
N PRO A 134 -1.78 -5.77 2.98
CA PRO A 134 -1.89 -7.15 3.44
C PRO A 134 -1.08 -7.36 4.73
N VAL A 135 -1.55 -8.26 5.58
CA VAL A 135 -0.93 -8.62 6.87
C VAL A 135 -0.87 -10.13 6.97
#